data_AF-A0A966SIN8-F1
#
_entry.id   AF-A0A966SIN8-F1
#
_cell.length_a   1.000
_cell.length_b   1.000
_cell.length_c   1.000
_cell.angle_alpha   90.00
_cell.angle_beta   90.00
_cell.angle_gamma   90.00
#
_symmetry.space_group_name_H-M   'P 1'
#
loop_
_entity.id
_entity.type
_entity.pdbx_description
1 polymer ?
#
loop_
_entity_poly.entity_id
_entity_poly.type
_entity_poly.pdbx_seq_one_letter_code
_entity_poly.pdbx_strand_id
1 'polypeptide(L)'
;MQDYGQEAIDTLIKLMEDNRKQLIVIIAGYPDRMQEFLLSNPGMESRFNKFILFEDYQPEELYAIFMKFCTDTGYTYDENCAQLIADHLAWCWQQREANFANARTVRNFYETVVANQANRIAALSNPTETDLATLSPEDLPKAA
;
A
#
# COMPACT_ATOMS: atom_id res chain seq x y z
N MET A 1 24.30 -23.87 -13.75
CA MET A 1 22.93 -23.33 -13.82
C MET A 1 22.96 -21.93 -13.23
N GLN A 2 22.95 -20.89 -14.06
CA GLN A 2 22.39 -19.54 -13.84
C GLN A 2 23.04 -18.57 -14.84
N ASP A 3 22.53 -18.55 -16.08
CA ASP A 3 22.94 -17.59 -17.13
C ASP A 3 21.73 -16.81 -17.69
N TYR A 4 20.52 -17.34 -17.53
CA TYR A 4 19.28 -16.73 -18.01
C TYR A 4 18.99 -15.34 -17.41
N GLY A 5 19.42 -15.07 -16.17
CA GLY A 5 19.21 -13.77 -15.53
C GLY A 5 20.05 -12.67 -16.18
N GLN A 6 21.31 -12.97 -16.49
CA GLN A 6 22.20 -12.04 -17.17
C GLN A 6 21.77 -11.85 -18.63
N GLU A 7 21.43 -12.94 -19.32
CA GLU A 7 20.94 -12.89 -20.70
C GLU A 7 19.66 -12.04 -20.83
N ALA A 8 18.75 -12.13 -19.86
CA ALA A 8 17.55 -11.28 -19.82
C ALA A 8 17.87 -9.79 -19.64
N ILE A 9 18.82 -9.46 -18.76
CA ILE A 9 19.28 -8.08 -18.53
C ILE A 9 19.94 -7.52 -19.80
N ASP A 10 20.84 -8.28 -20.41
CA ASP A 10 21.56 -7.84 -21.61
C ASP A 10 20.59 -7.64 -22.80
N THR A 11 19.61 -8.53 -22.93
CA THR A 11 18.53 -8.40 -23.93
C THR A 11 17.70 -7.14 -23.67
N LEU A 12 17.34 -6.86 -22.42
CA LEU A 12 16.59 -5.66 -22.05
C LEU A 12 17.38 -4.38 -22.38
N ILE A 13 18.66 -4.33 -22.03
CA ILE A 13 19.55 -3.20 -22.34
C ILE A 13 19.59 -2.92 -23.85
N LYS A 14 19.76 -3.98 -24.65
CA LYS A 14 19.77 -3.85 -26.11
C LYS A 14 18.45 -3.31 -26.66
N LEU A 15 17.31 -3.81 -26.15
CA LEU A 15 15.99 -3.33 -26.55
C LEU A 15 15.78 -1.85 -26.19
N MET A 16 16.28 -1.41 -25.03
CA MET A 16 16.21 -0.01 -24.60
C MET A 16 17.00 0.91 -25.55
N GLU A 17 18.13 0.45 -26.10
CA GLU A 17 18.93 1.21 -27.06
C GLU A 17 18.27 1.27 -28.44
N ASP A 18 17.90 0.10 -28.97
CA ASP A 18 17.38 -0.05 -30.33
C ASP A 18 16.02 0.65 -30.48
N ASN A 19 15.21 0.67 -29.42
CA ASN A 19 13.82 1.15 -29.45
C ASN A 19 13.57 2.42 -28.62
N ARG A 20 14.59 3.26 -28.38
CA ARG A 20 14.49 4.46 -27.53
C ARG A 20 13.37 5.47 -27.86
N LYS A 21 12.79 5.41 -29.08
CA LYS A 21 11.68 6.28 -29.51
C LYS A 21 10.30 5.65 -29.30
N GLN A 22 10.23 4.36 -28.98
CA GLN A 22 9.00 3.55 -28.97
C GLN A 22 8.84 2.72 -27.70
N LEU A 23 9.85 2.69 -26.82
CA LEU A 23 9.85 1.92 -25.58
C LEU A 23 10.21 2.81 -24.39
N ILE A 24 9.41 2.72 -23.33
CA ILE A 24 9.72 3.25 -22.01
C ILE A 24 9.78 2.05 -21.06
N VAL A 25 10.87 1.95 -20.30
CA VAL A 25 11.04 0.90 -19.28
C VAL A 25 11.00 1.57 -17.91
N ILE A 26 10.09 1.07 -17.06
CA ILE A 26 9.98 1.48 -15.66
C ILE A 26 10.27 0.26 -14.81
N ILE A 27 11.30 0.36 -13.98
CA ILE A 27 11.66 -0.64 -12.98
C ILE A 27 11.30 -0.10 -11.60
N ALA A 28 10.76 -0.97 -10.74
CA ALA A 28 10.30 -0.60 -9.41
C ALA A 28 10.69 -1.70 -8.42
N GLY A 29 11.09 -1.28 -7.22
CA GLY A 29 11.55 -2.16 -6.16
C GLY A 29 12.04 -1.36 -4.97
N TYR A 30 12.46 -2.06 -3.92
CA TYR A 30 13.01 -1.43 -2.72
C TYR A 30 14.32 -0.70 -3.03
N PRO A 31 14.57 0.49 -2.44
CA PRO A 31 15.73 1.32 -2.78
C PRO A 31 17.07 0.57 -2.80
N ASP A 32 17.36 -0.17 -1.72
CA ASP A 32 18.62 -0.91 -1.60
C ASP A 32 18.76 -1.99 -2.68
N ARG A 33 17.66 -2.70 -2.99
CA ARG A 33 17.63 -3.74 -4.03
C ARG A 33 17.75 -3.15 -5.43
N MET A 34 17.17 -1.98 -5.65
CA MET A 34 17.32 -1.23 -6.90
C MET A 34 18.74 -0.74 -7.09
N GLN A 35 19.40 -0.29 -6.03
CA GLN A 35 20.80 0.10 -6.07
C GLN A 35 21.70 -1.08 -6.41
N GLU A 36 21.53 -2.22 -5.73
CA GLU A 36 22.24 -3.47 -6.07
C GLU A 36 21.99 -3.90 -7.53
N PHE A 37 20.74 -3.82 -7.99
CA PHE A 37 20.36 -4.17 -9.36
C PHE A 37 21.02 -3.28 -10.40
N LEU A 38 21.09 -1.97 -10.17
CA LEU A 38 21.73 -1.03 -11.12
C LEU A 38 23.24 -1.20 -11.18
N LEU A 39 23.87 -1.56 -10.06
CA LEU A 39 25.30 -1.83 -9.98
C LEU A 39 25.69 -3.21 -10.54
N SER A 40 24.71 -4.08 -10.81
CA SER A 40 24.98 -5.43 -11.33
C SER A 40 25.55 -5.43 -12.75
N ASN A 41 25.27 -4.40 -13.56
CA ASN A 41 25.79 -4.24 -14.91
C ASN A 41 25.99 -2.74 -15.23
N PRO A 42 27.20 -2.29 -15.63
CA PRO A 42 27.48 -0.88 -15.97
C PRO A 42 26.53 -0.28 -17.02
N GLY A 43 25.98 -1.12 -17.92
CA GLY A 43 25.00 -0.69 -18.92
C GLY A 43 23.71 -0.16 -18.27
N MET A 44 23.28 -0.76 -17.16
CA MET A 44 22.04 -0.39 -16.47
C MET A 44 22.11 1.03 -15.90
N GLU A 45 23.16 1.34 -15.13
CA GLU A 45 23.33 2.66 -14.50
C GLU A 45 23.26 3.80 -15.52
N SER A 46 23.87 3.63 -16.70
CA SER A 46 23.85 4.67 -17.75
C SER A 46 22.49 4.88 -18.43
N ARG A 47 21.60 3.87 -18.41
CA ARG A 47 20.31 3.88 -19.12
C ARG A 47 19.13 4.22 -18.20
N PHE A 48 19.29 4.05 -16.89
CA PHE A 48 18.35 4.51 -15.87
C PHE A 48 18.85 5.79 -15.20
N ASN A 49 18.59 6.94 -15.82
CA ASN A 49 19.06 8.25 -15.35
C ASN A 49 17.98 9.08 -14.62
N LYS A 50 16.78 8.52 -14.42
CA LYS A 50 15.68 9.13 -13.68
C LYS A 50 15.29 8.24 -12.51
N PHE A 51 15.33 8.82 -11.33
CA PHE A 51 15.01 8.17 -10.07
C PHE A 51 13.85 8.89 -9.42
N ILE A 52 12.82 8.13 -9.05
CA ILE A 52 11.68 8.61 -8.28
C ILE A 52 11.64 7.78 -7.02
N LEU A 53 11.93 8.40 -5.88
CA LEU A 53 11.77 7.78 -4.57
C LEU A 53 10.33 8.00 -4.11
N PHE A 54 9.66 6.91 -3.78
CA PHE A 54 8.36 6.95 -3.10
C PHE A 54 8.62 6.74 -1.62
N GLU A 55 8.46 7.80 -0.84
CA GLU A 55 8.56 7.72 0.61
C GLU A 55 7.32 7.04 1.20
N ASP A 56 7.49 6.44 2.38
CA ASP A 56 6.36 5.92 3.15
C ASP A 56 5.41 7.05 3.52
N TYR A 57 4.12 6.76 3.50
CA TYR A 57 3.11 7.68 4.00
C TYR A 57 3.28 7.94 5.49
N GLN A 58 3.09 9.18 5.91
CA GLN A 58 2.97 9.55 7.32
C GLN A 58 1.64 9.05 7.90
N PRO A 59 1.53 8.90 9.23
CA PRO A 59 0.30 8.44 9.88
C PRO A 59 -0.97 9.19 9.44
N GLU A 60 -0.88 10.50 9.24
CA GLU A 60 -2.00 11.34 8.81
C GLU A 60 -2.43 11.02 7.36
N GLU A 61 -1.48 10.67 6.51
CA GLU A 61 -1.73 10.26 5.13
C GLU A 61 -2.31 8.84 5.06
N LEU A 62 -1.86 7.93 5.93
CA LEU A 62 -2.48 6.61 6.10
C LEU A 62 -3.94 6.74 6.53
N TYR A 63 -4.23 7.63 7.49
CA TYR A 63 -5.59 7.93 7.91
C TYR A 63 -6.42 8.54 6.77
N ALA A 64 -5.86 9.46 5.99
CA ALA A 64 -6.53 10.02 4.82
C ALA A 64 -6.89 8.95 3.78
N ILE A 65 -6.05 7.93 3.58
CA ILE A 65 -6.35 6.79 2.72
C ILE A 65 -7.53 5.97 3.27
N PHE A 66 -7.58 5.73 4.59
CA PHE A 66 -8.71 5.03 5.21
C PHE A 66 -10.02 5.79 5.01
N MET A 67 -9.99 7.09 5.30
CA MET A 67 -11.12 7.99 5.10
C MET A 67 -11.60 7.98 3.64
N LYS A 68 -10.66 7.92 2.69
CA LYS A 68 -10.99 7.79 1.27
C LYS A 68 -11.72 6.48 0.97
N PHE A 69 -11.29 5.35 1.53
CA PHE A 69 -12.03 4.09 1.36
C PHE A 69 -13.45 4.18 1.90
N CYS A 70 -13.64 4.76 3.09
CA CYS A 70 -14.98 4.99 3.65
C CYS A 70 -15.83 5.88 2.75
N THR A 71 -15.27 6.99 2.26
CA THR A 71 -15.97 7.94 1.39
C THR A 71 -16.38 7.30 0.07
N ASP A 72 -15.48 6.55 -0.57
CA ASP A 72 -15.73 5.90 -1.87
C ASP A 72 -16.79 4.79 -1.77
N THR A 73 -17.02 4.25 -0.57
CA THR A 73 -17.94 3.12 -0.32
C THR A 73 -19.20 3.51 0.45
N GLY A 74 -19.31 4.77 0.88
CA GLY A 74 -20.47 5.29 1.62
C GLY A 74 -20.47 4.98 3.13
N TYR A 75 -19.36 4.51 3.70
CA TYR A 75 -19.25 4.33 5.15
C TYR A 75 -18.99 5.64 5.86
N THR A 76 -19.55 5.76 7.06
CA THR A 76 -19.40 6.87 7.99
C THR A 76 -18.97 6.36 9.36
N TYR A 77 -18.44 7.23 10.20
CA TYR A 77 -18.04 6.92 11.57
C TYR A 77 -18.01 8.20 12.39
N ASP A 78 -18.10 8.08 13.71
CA ASP A 78 -18.06 9.22 14.63
C ASP A 78 -16.63 9.63 15.00
N GLU A 79 -16.50 10.74 15.76
CA GLU A 79 -15.20 11.29 16.17
C GLU A 79 -14.42 10.34 17.08
N ASN A 80 -15.10 9.55 17.91
CA ASN A 80 -14.45 8.56 18.76
C ASN A 80 -13.82 7.44 17.93
N CYS A 81 -14.56 6.90 16.97
CA CYS A 81 -14.07 5.89 16.03
C CYS A 81 -12.93 6.47 15.16
N ALA A 82 -13.04 7.72 14.71
CA ALA A 82 -12.00 8.41 13.95
C ALA A 82 -10.67 8.45 14.71
N GLN A 83 -10.70 8.81 16.00
CA GLN A 83 -9.49 8.85 16.84
C GLN A 83 -8.86 7.46 16.98
N LEU A 84 -9.66 6.42 17.23
CA LEU A 84 -9.16 5.06 17.38
C LEU A 84 -8.55 4.50 16.09
N ILE A 85 -9.12 4.83 14.93
CA ILE A 85 -8.57 4.49 13.60
C ILE A 85 -7.21 5.18 13.43
N ALA A 86 -7.12 6.48 13.72
CA ALA A 86 -5.88 7.25 13.62
C ALA A 86 -4.79 6.69 14.54
N ASP A 87 -5.13 6.38 15.80
CA ASP A 87 -4.22 5.80 16.78
C ASP A 87 -3.70 4.43 16.33
N HIS A 88 -4.58 3.58 15.77
CA HIS A 88 -4.20 2.28 15.24
C HIS A 88 -3.20 2.40 14.08
N LEU A 89 -3.47 3.30 13.13
CA LEU A 89 -2.59 3.52 11.98
C LEU A 89 -1.25 4.14 12.39
N ALA A 90 -1.26 5.05 13.36
CA ALA A 90 -0.05 5.60 13.95
C ALA A 90 0.79 4.52 14.65
N TRP A 91 0.14 3.61 15.39
CA TRP A 91 0.81 2.47 16.00
C TRP A 91 1.42 1.54 14.94
N CYS A 92 0.68 1.18 13.89
CA CYS A 92 1.21 0.36 12.78
C CYS A 92 2.43 1.02 12.12
N TRP A 93 2.39 2.34 11.94
CA TRP A 93 3.50 3.09 11.38
C TRP A 93 4.72 3.11 12.32
N GLN A 94 4.52 3.22 13.64
CA GLN A 94 5.61 3.15 14.61
C GLN A 94 6.25 1.77 14.69
N GLN A 95 5.46 0.70 14.55
CA GLN A 95 5.94 -0.69 14.55
C GLN A 95 6.42 -1.18 13.18
N ARG A 96 6.55 -0.27 12.19
CA ARG A 96 6.83 -0.67 10.82
C ARG A 96 8.24 -1.24 10.66
N GLU A 97 8.35 -2.30 9.89
CA GLU A 97 9.63 -2.83 9.42
C GLU A 97 10.03 -2.16 8.09
N ALA A 98 11.24 -2.45 7.62
CA ALA A 98 11.78 -1.89 6.37
C ALA A 98 10.90 -2.12 5.12
N ASN A 99 10.00 -3.11 5.14
CA ASN A 99 9.12 -3.46 4.03
C ASN A 99 7.65 -3.09 4.29
N PHE A 100 7.39 -1.99 5.00
CA PHE A 100 6.04 -1.55 5.31
C PHE A 100 5.16 -1.40 4.06
N ALA A 101 3.98 -2.00 4.08
CA ALA A 101 3.13 -2.11 2.89
C ALA A 101 2.26 -0.87 2.61
N ASN A 102 2.42 0.21 3.40
CA ASN A 102 1.76 1.51 3.20
C ASN A 102 0.24 1.38 2.99
N ALA A 103 -0.29 1.87 1.86
CA ALA A 103 -1.71 1.83 1.52
C ALA A 103 -2.31 0.41 1.56
N ARG A 104 -1.51 -0.65 1.35
CA ARG A 104 -1.98 -2.03 1.50
C ARG A 104 -2.28 -2.37 2.97
N THR A 105 -1.48 -1.87 3.91
CA THR A 105 -1.76 -2.00 5.35
C THR A 105 -3.12 -1.36 5.67
N VAL A 106 -3.35 -0.13 5.18
CA VAL A 106 -4.61 0.59 5.39
C VAL A 106 -5.80 -0.14 4.78
N ARG A 107 -5.64 -0.69 3.56
CA ARG A 107 -6.67 -1.49 2.89
C ARG A 107 -7.04 -2.73 3.71
N ASN A 108 -6.05 -3.50 4.15
CA ASN A 108 -6.29 -4.71 4.94
C ASN A 108 -7.00 -4.39 6.27
N PHE A 109 -6.59 -3.29 6.90
CA PHE A 109 -7.25 -2.79 8.10
C PHE A 109 -8.71 -2.41 7.83
N TYR A 110 -8.97 -1.60 6.80
CA TYR A 110 -10.33 -1.24 6.37
C TYR A 110 -11.20 -2.46 6.06
N GLU A 111 -10.69 -3.43 5.30
CA GLU A 111 -11.41 -4.66 4.96
C GLU A 111 -11.76 -5.47 6.22
N THR A 112 -10.86 -5.49 7.21
CA THR A 112 -11.10 -6.14 8.51
C THR A 112 -12.21 -5.43 9.28
N VAL A 113 -12.18 -4.09 9.34
CA VAL A 113 -13.20 -3.29 10.03
C VAL A 113 -14.58 -3.50 9.39
N VAL A 114 -14.66 -3.48 8.06
CA VAL A 114 -15.92 -3.73 7.34
C VAL A 114 -16.43 -5.15 7.59
N ALA A 115 -15.55 -6.16 7.61
CA ALA A 115 -15.94 -7.54 7.92
C ALA A 115 -16.50 -7.66 9.34
N ASN A 116 -15.90 -6.98 10.32
CA ASN A 116 -16.39 -6.96 11.70
C ASN A 116 -17.75 -6.26 11.80
N GLN A 117 -17.94 -5.15 11.09
CA GLN A 117 -19.24 -4.47 11.02
C GLN A 117 -20.33 -5.36 10.42
N ALA A 118 -20.02 -6.11 9.36
CA ALA A 118 -20.96 -7.06 8.78
C ALA A 118 -21.37 -8.15 9.78
N ASN A 119 -20.40 -8.68 10.55
CA ASN A 119 -20.67 -9.67 11.59
C ASN A 119 -21.54 -9.10 12.72
N ARG A 120 -21.28 -7.85 13.14
CA ARG A 120 -22.09 -7.16 14.14
C ARG A 120 -23.53 -6.98 13.66
N ILE A 121 -23.72 -6.53 12.42
CA ILE A 121 -25.05 -6.29 11.86
C ILE A 121 -25.84 -7.58 11.68
N ALA A 122 -25.17 -8.68 11.30
CA ALA A 122 -25.80 -9.99 11.19
C ALA A 122 -26.39 -10.49 12.54
N ALA A 123 -25.90 -9.96 13.67
CA ALA A 123 -26.42 -10.27 15.00
C ALA A 123 -27.60 -9.36 15.42
N LEU A 124 -27.92 -8.31 14.67
CA LEU A 124 -29.04 -7.41 14.97
C LEU A 124 -30.38 -7.99 14.48
N SER A 125 -31.41 -7.91 15.33
CA SER A 125 -32.75 -8.40 14.97
C SER A 125 -33.44 -7.56 13.90
N ASN A 126 -33.20 -6.25 13.87
CA ASN A 126 -33.79 -5.30 12.94
C ASN A 126 -32.77 -4.19 12.59
N PRO A 127 -31.79 -4.46 11.71
CA PRO A 127 -30.80 -3.47 11.31
C PRO A 127 -31.43 -2.34 10.50
N THR A 128 -30.97 -1.11 10.74
CA THR A 128 -31.36 0.10 10.01
C THR A 128 -30.38 0.43 8.89
N GLU A 129 -30.78 1.28 7.94
CA GLU A 129 -29.86 1.79 6.90
C GLU A 129 -28.65 2.53 7.51
N THR A 130 -28.86 3.21 8.65
CA THR A 130 -27.76 3.86 9.39
C THR A 130 -26.78 2.81 9.92
N ASP A 131 -27.26 1.69 10.47
CA ASP A 131 -26.38 0.61 10.93
C ASP A 131 -25.52 0.07 9.77
N LEU A 132 -26.14 -0.14 8.60
CA LEU A 132 -25.45 -0.61 7.39
C LEU A 132 -24.34 0.32 6.91
N ALA A 133 -24.44 1.62 7.19
CA ALA A 133 -23.53 2.66 6.71
C ALA A 133 -22.56 3.20 7.77
N THR A 134 -22.63 2.74 9.03
CA THR A 134 -21.83 3.29 10.13
C THR A 134 -20.84 2.25 10.70
N LEU A 135 -19.56 2.58 10.65
CA LEU A 135 -18.49 1.89 11.37
C LEU A 135 -18.40 2.44 12.79
N SER A 136 -18.14 1.55 13.75
CA SER A 136 -18.13 1.85 15.18
C SER A 136 -16.87 1.30 15.85
N PRO A 137 -16.51 1.77 17.07
CA PRO A 137 -15.32 1.31 17.78
C PRO A 137 -15.23 -0.21 17.99
N GLU A 138 -16.37 -0.89 18.11
CA GLU A 138 -16.45 -2.36 18.28
C GLU A 138 -16.09 -3.13 17.00
N ASP A 139 -16.13 -2.47 15.84
CA ASP A 139 -15.73 -3.05 14.56
C ASP A 139 -14.19 -3.02 14.38
N LEU A 140 -13.48 -2.24 15.20
CA LEU A 140 -12.03 -2.15 15.13
C LEU A 140 -11.37 -3.40 15.73
N PRO A 141 -10.34 -3.96 15.08
CA PRO A 141 -9.57 -5.06 15.67
C PRO A 141 -8.98 -4.63 17.01
N LYS A 142 -9.10 -5.50 18.01
CA LYS A 142 -8.50 -5.26 19.34
C LYS A 142 -6.99 -5.16 19.17
N ALA A 143 -6.38 -4.15 19.80
CA ALA A 143 -4.93 -4.07 19.89
C ALA A 143 -4.39 -5.36 20.53
N ALA A 144 -3.38 -5.94 19.90
CA ALA A 144 -2.69 -7.12 20.41
C ALA A 144 -1.77 -6.77 21.58
#